data_AF-A0A918JYT8-F1
#
_entry.id   AF-A0A918JYT8-F1
#
_cell.length_a   1.000
_cell.length_b   1.000
_cell.length_c   1.000
_cell.angle_alpha   90.00
_cell.angle_beta   90.00
_cell.angle_gamma   90.00
#
_symmetry.space_group_name_H-M   'P 1'
#
loop_
_entity.id
_entity.type
_entity.pdbx_description
1 polymer ?
#
loop_
_entity_poly.entity_id
_entity_poly.type
_entity_poly.pdbx_seq_one_letter_code
_entity_poly.pdbx_strand_id
1 'polypeptide(L)'
;MKYIKNLIPVLFVLFCSYMPVVEKAGNNQETETITGVFDGYDGDTFSFKYTNEDGEEDVVIFPKISSEVDEKEDLSGDVYIGKTFNITYISEVETEIDEDGNEQEYVTRTIVALELVD
;
A
#
# COMPACT_ATOMS: atom_id res chain seq x y z
N MET A 1 -54.00 31.74 -1.25
CA MET A 1 -53.00 30.72 -0.84
C MET A 1 -51.64 31.25 -1.30
N LYS A 2 -50.87 32.04 -0.54
CA LYS A 2 -50.17 31.85 0.75
C LYS A 2 -49.04 30.80 0.71
N TYR A 3 -47.82 31.33 0.69
CA TYR A 3 -46.48 30.78 0.99
C TYR A 3 -45.75 29.95 -0.08
N ILE A 4 -44.98 30.68 -0.88
CA ILE A 4 -43.70 30.25 -1.44
C ILE A 4 -42.77 30.00 -0.23
N LYS A 5 -42.37 28.75 -0.01
CA LYS A 5 -41.31 28.43 0.96
C LYS A 5 -40.04 28.20 0.17
N ASN A 6 -39.16 29.19 0.24
CA ASN A 6 -37.76 29.06 -0.11
C ASN A 6 -37.21 27.79 0.55
N LEU A 7 -36.83 26.79 -0.24
CA LEU A 7 -36.04 25.68 0.24
C LEU A 7 -34.69 25.77 -0.46
N ILE A 8 -33.71 26.13 0.36
CA ILE A 8 -32.29 26.31 0.11
C ILE A 8 -31.77 25.18 -0.80
N PRO A 9 -31.08 25.46 -1.93
CA PRO A 9 -30.28 24.43 -2.56
C PRO A 9 -29.09 24.18 -1.63
N VAL A 10 -29.11 23.03 -0.95
CA VAL A 10 -27.95 22.50 -0.23
C VAL A 10 -26.86 22.29 -1.27
N LEU A 11 -25.96 23.26 -1.36
CA LEU A 11 -24.73 23.19 -2.11
C LEU A 11 -23.88 22.12 -1.42
N PHE A 12 -24.03 20.88 -1.85
CA PHE A 12 -23.16 19.77 -1.49
C PHE A 12 -21.80 20.07 -2.14
N VAL A 13 -20.96 20.79 -1.41
CA VAL A 13 -19.55 20.99 -1.76
C VAL A 13 -18.91 19.62 -1.59
N LEU A 14 -18.93 18.84 -2.67
CA LEU A 14 -18.20 17.59 -2.80
C LEU A 14 -16.73 17.99 -2.97
N PHE A 15 -16.07 18.26 -1.85
CA PHE A 15 -14.63 18.36 -1.74
C PHE A 15 -14.10 16.94 -1.96
N CYS A 16 -14.10 16.47 -3.21
CA CYS A 16 -13.22 15.41 -3.63
C CYS A 16 -11.82 15.99 -3.46
N SER A 17 -11.21 15.68 -2.32
CA SER A 17 -9.76 15.70 -2.17
C SER A 17 -9.22 14.95 -3.37
N TYR A 18 -8.68 15.70 -4.32
CA TYR A 18 -7.93 15.17 -5.44
C TYR A 18 -6.72 14.47 -4.85
N MET A 19 -6.84 13.17 -4.59
CA MET A 19 -5.66 12.33 -4.54
C MET A 19 -5.17 12.25 -5.99
N PRO A 20 -3.98 12.77 -6.31
CA PRO A 20 -3.40 12.51 -7.60
C PRO A 20 -3.19 10.99 -7.68
N VAL A 21 -3.89 10.33 -8.61
CA VAL A 21 -3.48 9.01 -9.08
C VAL A 21 -2.07 9.19 -9.62
N VAL A 22 -1.09 8.72 -8.86
CA VAL A 22 0.29 8.59 -9.33
C VAL A 22 0.29 7.38 -10.26
N GLU A 23 0.04 7.62 -11.54
CA GLU A 23 0.36 6.65 -12.60
C GLU A 23 1.88 6.58 -12.72
N LYS A 24 2.48 5.68 -11.93
CA LYS A 24 3.90 5.36 -12.04
C LYS A 24 4.11 4.57 -13.33
N ALA A 25 4.87 5.15 -14.25
CA ALA A 25 5.16 4.57 -15.55
C ALA A 25 5.92 3.24 -15.44
N GLY A 26 5.37 2.19 -16.05
CA GLY A 26 6.17 1.11 -16.64
C GLY A 26 6.37 -0.18 -15.83
N ASN A 27 5.31 -0.95 -15.60
CA ASN A 27 5.30 -2.39 -15.85
C ASN A 27 3.84 -2.85 -15.93
N ASN A 28 3.48 -3.75 -16.84
CA ASN A 28 2.09 -4.22 -17.01
C ASN A 28 1.71 -5.28 -15.95
N GLN A 29 2.23 -5.10 -14.72
CA GLN A 29 1.99 -5.97 -13.57
C GLN A 29 0.88 -5.34 -12.74
N GLU A 30 -0.09 -6.15 -12.34
CA GLU A 30 -1.17 -5.67 -11.48
C GLU A 30 -0.58 -5.20 -10.14
N THR A 31 -0.83 -3.93 -9.82
CA THR A 31 -0.45 -3.33 -8.55
C THR A 31 -1.60 -3.36 -7.59
N GLU A 32 -1.32 -3.70 -6.34
CA GLU A 32 -2.25 -3.63 -5.23
C GLU A 32 -1.87 -2.45 -4.32
N THR A 33 -2.83 -1.87 -3.61
CA THR A 33 -2.57 -0.80 -2.64
C THR A 33 -3.30 -1.06 -1.34
N ILE A 34 -2.58 -0.94 -0.23
CA ILE A 34 -3.09 -1.10 1.12
C ILE A 34 -2.63 0.05 2.01
N THR A 35 -3.36 0.34 3.07
CA THR A 35 -2.93 1.27 4.10
C THR A 35 -2.45 0.49 5.32
N GLY A 36 -1.21 0.74 5.75
CA GLY A 36 -0.60 0.00 6.86
C GLY A 36 0.35 0.86 7.69
N VAL A 37 0.49 0.50 8.96
CA VAL A 37 1.42 1.11 9.91
C VAL A 37 2.74 0.34 9.87
N PHE A 38 3.84 1.02 9.60
CA PHE A 38 5.16 0.38 9.56
C PHE A 38 5.56 -0.13 10.93
N ASP A 39 5.81 -1.43 11.03
CA ASP A 39 6.17 -2.12 12.28
C ASP A 39 7.69 -2.35 12.41
N GLY A 40 8.42 -2.28 11.29
CA GLY A 40 9.87 -2.32 11.26
C GLY A 40 10.45 -3.11 10.10
N TYR A 41 11.78 -3.12 10.05
CA TYR A 41 12.60 -3.91 9.14
C TYR A 41 13.49 -4.84 9.97
N ASP A 42 13.48 -6.14 9.68
CA ASP A 42 14.23 -7.15 10.45
C ASP A 42 15.62 -7.48 9.87
N GLY A 43 15.98 -6.83 8.76
CA GLY A 43 17.20 -7.13 7.99
C GLY A 43 16.94 -7.88 6.69
N ASP A 44 15.77 -8.51 6.55
CA ASP A 44 15.39 -9.26 5.35
C ASP A 44 14.06 -8.76 4.77
N THR A 45 13.12 -8.33 5.61
CA THR A 45 11.74 -8.00 5.20
C THR A 45 11.17 -6.77 5.91
N PHE A 46 10.27 -6.06 5.23
CA PHE A 46 9.54 -4.92 5.78
C PHE A 46 8.16 -5.37 6.27
N SER A 47 7.82 -5.08 7.52
CA SER A 47 6.56 -5.46 8.14
C SER A 47 5.64 -4.26 8.33
N PHE A 48 4.36 -4.43 7.97
CA PHE A 48 3.32 -3.42 8.21
C PHE A 48 2.09 -4.05 8.85
N LYS A 49 1.55 -3.39 9.87
CA LYS A 49 0.25 -3.73 10.47
C LYS A 49 -0.86 -3.07 9.66
N TYR A 50 -1.84 -3.84 9.22
CA TYR A 50 -2.98 -3.32 8.48
C TYR A 50 -4.28 -3.92 9.02
N THR A 51 -5.41 -3.32 8.66
CA THR A 51 -6.73 -3.87 8.94
C THR A 51 -7.21 -4.60 7.70
N ASN A 52 -7.50 -5.89 7.83
CA ASN A 52 -7.99 -6.71 6.72
C ASN A 52 -9.48 -6.42 6.40
N GLU A 53 -10.02 -7.11 5.39
CA GLU A 53 -11.41 -6.91 4.94
C GLU A 53 -12.45 -7.29 6.01
N ASP A 54 -12.08 -8.16 6.96
CA ASP A 54 -12.91 -8.58 8.08
C ASP A 54 -12.85 -7.61 9.27
N GLY A 55 -12.02 -6.56 9.18
CA GLY A 55 -11.83 -5.56 10.22
C GLY A 55 -10.87 -5.98 11.33
N GLU A 56 -10.10 -7.05 11.12
CA GLU A 56 -9.12 -7.57 12.06
C GLU A 56 -7.72 -7.01 11.75
N GLU A 57 -6.90 -6.80 12.79
CA GLU A 57 -5.50 -6.42 12.62
C GLU A 57 -4.68 -7.63 12.15
N ASP A 58 -3.93 -7.43 11.07
CA ASP A 58 -3.02 -8.43 10.49
C ASP A 58 -1.68 -7.77 10.12
N VAL A 59 -0.67 -8.59 9.84
CA VAL A 59 0.67 -8.15 9.45
C VAL A 59 0.96 -8.62 8.02
N VAL A 60 1.23 -7.65 7.15
CA VAL A 60 1.75 -7.91 5.82
C VAL A 60 3.27 -7.75 5.81
N ILE A 61 3.93 -8.68 5.12
CA ILE A 61 5.38 -8.73 4.99
C ILE A 61 5.76 -8.54 3.53
N PHE A 62 6.74 -7.67 3.30
CA PHE A 62 7.32 -7.37 2.00
C PHE A 62 8.79 -7.75 1.98
N PRO A 63 9.18 -8.81 1.25
CA PRO A 63 10.59 -9.19 1.11
C PRO A 63 11.42 -8.24 0.27
N LYS A 64 10.79 -7.45 -0.62
CA LYS A 64 11.49 -6.57 -1.56
C LYS A 64 10.89 -5.16 -1.56
N ILE A 65 11.75 -4.19 -1.79
CA ILE A 65 11.38 -2.80 -2.08
C ILE A 65 12.09 -2.37 -3.37
N SER A 66 11.40 -1.65 -4.23
CA SER A 66 12.00 -1.14 -5.46
C SER A 66 13.06 -0.08 -5.14
N SER A 67 14.16 -0.06 -5.90
CA SER A 67 15.27 0.87 -5.65
C SER A 67 14.83 2.34 -5.69
N GLU A 68 13.82 2.69 -6.48
CA GLU A 68 13.31 4.06 -6.53
C GLU A 68 12.64 4.50 -5.22
N VAL A 69 12.03 3.56 -4.49
CA VAL A 69 11.42 3.85 -3.19
C VAL A 69 12.50 3.86 -2.11
N ASP A 70 13.40 2.88 -2.14
CA ASP A 70 14.52 2.75 -1.19
C ASP A 70 15.44 3.99 -1.19
N GLU A 71 15.70 4.58 -2.36
CA GLU A 71 16.47 5.82 -2.49
C GLU A 71 15.78 7.06 -1.91
N LYS A 72 14.45 7.05 -1.81
CA LYS A 72 13.64 8.18 -1.32
C LYS A 72 13.31 8.06 0.16
N GLU A 73 12.93 6.85 0.58
CA GLU A 73 12.46 6.53 1.91
C GLU A 73 13.31 5.37 2.45
N ASP A 74 14.30 5.70 3.27
CA ASP A 74 15.14 4.69 3.94
C ASP A 74 14.35 4.07 5.11
N LEU A 75 13.57 3.04 4.80
CA LEU A 75 12.80 2.27 5.78
C LEU A 75 13.67 1.32 6.62
N SER A 76 14.97 1.21 6.35
CA SER A 76 15.84 0.31 7.12
C SER A 76 16.12 0.80 8.55
N GLY A 77 15.87 2.09 8.81
CA GLY A 77 15.99 2.69 10.14
C GLY A 77 14.67 2.81 10.91
N ASP A 78 14.78 3.07 12.22
CA ASP A 78 13.63 3.13 13.13
C ASP A 78 12.75 4.39 12.99
N VAL A 79 13.12 5.35 12.13
CA VAL A 79 12.49 6.68 12.02
C VAL A 79 11.01 6.60 11.63
N TYR A 80 10.65 5.59 10.86
CA TYR A 80 9.30 5.41 10.33
C TYR A 80 8.44 4.44 11.14
N ILE A 81 8.98 3.83 12.22
CA ILE A 81 8.21 2.88 13.02
C ILE A 81 6.99 3.59 13.63
N GLY A 82 5.81 2.98 13.45
CA GLY A 82 4.52 3.53 13.89
C GLY A 82 3.93 4.58 12.94
N LYS A 83 4.57 4.88 11.80
CA LYS A 83 4.01 5.74 10.76
C LYS A 83 3.08 4.98 9.84
N THR A 84 2.00 5.62 9.41
CA THR A 84 1.03 5.06 8.48
C THR A 84 1.42 5.39 7.05
N PHE A 85 1.36 4.42 6.16
CA PHE A 85 1.63 4.57 4.74
C PHE A 85 0.49 4.02 3.89
N ASN A 86 0.25 4.65 2.74
CA ASN A 86 -0.33 3.97 1.60
C ASN A 86 0.80 3.24 0.86
N ILE A 87 0.71 1.92 0.80
CA ILE A 87 1.73 1.02 0.29
C ILE A 87 1.21 0.44 -1.02
N THR A 88 1.85 0.79 -2.13
CA THR A 88 1.58 0.17 -3.43
C THR A 88 2.63 -0.89 -3.71
N TYR A 89 2.20 -2.11 -4.01
CA TYR A 89 3.08 -3.25 -4.26
C TYR A 89 2.65 -4.05 -5.49
N ILE A 90 3.56 -4.86 -5.99
CA ILE A 90 3.29 -5.91 -6.98
C ILE A 90 3.50 -7.28 -6.31
N SER A 91 2.74 -8.27 -6.77
CA SER A 91 2.88 -9.67 -6.38
C SER A 91 3.38 -10.48 -7.58
N GLU A 92 4.50 -11.18 -7.43
CA GLU A 92 5.10 -12.01 -8.46
C GLU A 92 5.14 -13.46 -7.98
N VAL A 93 4.69 -14.40 -8.82
CA VAL A 93 4.88 -15.83 -8.57
C VAL A 93 6.26 -16.20 -9.10
N GLU A 94 7.14 -16.60 -8.19
CA GLU A 94 8.46 -17.12 -8.49
C GLU A 94 8.43 -18.66 -8.35
N THR A 95 9.12 -19.37 -9.26
CA THR A 95 9.20 -20.83 -9.25
C THR A 95 10.63 -21.25 -8.92
N GLU A 96 10.80 -22.07 -7.88
CA GLU A 96 12.06 -22.67 -7.49
C GLU A 96 11.99 -24.19 -7.57
N ILE A 97 13.12 -24.82 -7.93
CA ILE A 97 13.25 -26.27 -7.92
C ILE A 97 13.78 -26.68 -6.54
N ASP A 98 13.05 -27.54 -5.83
CA ASP A 98 13.47 -28.06 -4.52
C ASP A 98 14.61 -29.10 -4.62
N GLU A 99 15.08 -29.57 -3.47
CA GLU A 99 16.16 -30.57 -3.37
C GLU A 99 15.80 -31.92 -4.03
N ASP A 100 14.51 -32.22 -4.19
CA ASP A 100 13.97 -33.43 -4.80
C ASP A 100 13.70 -33.27 -6.32
N GLY A 101 13.90 -32.06 -6.86
CA GLY A 101 13.70 -31.74 -8.27
C GLY A 101 12.27 -31.34 -8.65
N ASN A 102 11.42 -30.99 -7.68
CA ASN A 102 10.06 -30.53 -7.93
C ASN A 102 10.00 -29.00 -8.01
N GLU A 103 9.14 -28.49 -8.90
CA GLU A 103 8.83 -27.07 -8.96
C GLU A 103 7.94 -26.67 -7.78
N GLN A 104 8.34 -25.62 -7.05
CA GLN A 104 7.59 -24.97 -6.00
C GLN A 104 7.37 -23.50 -6.37
N GLU A 105 6.12 -23.08 -6.32
CA GLU A 105 5.73 -21.69 -6.54
C GLU A 105 5.63 -20.95 -5.21
N TYR A 106 6.17 -19.73 -5.16
CA TYR A 106 6.03 -18.83 -4.03
C TYR A 106 5.71 -17.42 -4.50
N VAL A 107 5.01 -16.66 -3.66
CA VAL A 107 4.61 -15.29 -3.97
C VAL A 107 5.58 -14.32 -3.31
N THR A 108 6.28 -13.55 -4.13
CA THR A 108 7.14 -12.46 -3.69
C THR A 108 6.43 -11.13 -3.88
N ARG A 109 6.36 -10.32 -2.82
CA ARG A 109 5.78 -8.98 -2.87
C ARG A 109 6.87 -7.91 -2.89
N THR A 110 6.77 -6.98 -3.83
CA THR A 110 7.72 -5.87 -3.98
C THR A 110 7.01 -4.54 -3.81
N ILE A 111 7.44 -3.74 -2.84
CA ILE A 111 6.93 -2.36 -2.65
C ILE A 111 7.43 -1.48 -3.80
N VAL A 112 6.51 -0.87 -4.54
CA VAL A 112 6.82 -0.02 -5.71
C VAL A 112 6.49 1.45 -5.48
N ALA A 113 5.67 1.78 -4.49
CA ALA A 113 5.47 3.14 -4.00
C ALA A 113 5.07 3.16 -2.52
N LEU A 114 5.48 4.23 -1.83
CA LEU A 114 5.07 4.55 -0.47
C LEU A 114 4.65 6.01 -0.41
N GLU A 115 3.55 6.28 0.28
CA GLU A 115 3.08 7.62 0.58
C GLU A 115 2.75 7.71 2.06
N LEU A 116 3.42 8.61 2.78
CA LEU A 116 3.16 8.84 4.19
C LEU A 116 1.77 9.45 4.39
N VAL A 117 0.99 8.88 5.29
CA VAL A 117 -0.32 9.39 5.70
C VAL A 117 -0.13 10.14 7.01
N ASP A 118 -0.02 11.48 6.93
CA ASP A 118 0.06 12.41 8.07
C ASP A 118 -1.28 12.61 8.79
#